data_AF-A0A351J2P6-F1
#
_entry.id   AF-A0A351J2P6-F1
#
_cell.length_a   1.000
_cell.length_b   1.000
_cell.length_c   1.000
_cell.angle_alpha   90.00
_cell.angle_beta   90.00
_cell.angle_gamma   90.00
#
_symmetry.space_group_name_H-M   'P 1'
#
loop_
_entity.id
_entity.type
_entity.pdbx_description
1 polymer ?
#
loop_
_entity_poly.entity_id
_entity_poly.type
_entity_poly.pdbx_seq_one_letter_code
_entity_poly.pdbx_strand_id
1 'polypeptide(L)'
;GYADVAKAYILYRKQREKLRNMKSTILDYKEVVDNYVKINDWRVKENSTVTYSVGGLILSNSGAITANYWLSEIYDEEIANAHRGADMHIHDLSMLTGYCAGWSLKQLIQEGLGGVSGKITSSPASHLATLCNHMVNFLGIMQNEWAGAQAFS
;
A
#
# COMPACT_ATOMS: atom_id res chain seq x y z
N GLY A 1 -40.30 8.77 -21.35
CA GLY A 1 -39.26 9.44 -22.16
C GLY A 1 -37.98 8.61 -22.15
N TYR A 2 -37.01 8.91 -23.02
CA TYR A 2 -35.79 8.10 -23.21
C TYR A 2 -34.68 8.32 -22.15
N ALA A 3 -35.00 8.91 -21.01
CA ALA A 3 -34.01 9.24 -19.98
C ALA A 3 -33.27 8.00 -19.45
N ASP A 4 -33.98 6.90 -19.24
CA ASP A 4 -33.39 5.65 -18.75
C ASP A 4 -32.45 5.00 -19.78
N VAL A 5 -32.84 5.04 -21.06
CA VAL A 5 -32.03 4.53 -22.18
C VAL A 5 -30.77 5.37 -22.36
N ALA A 6 -30.88 6.70 -22.28
CA ALA A 6 -29.74 7.61 -22.34
C ALA A 6 -28.77 7.38 -21.18
N LYS A 7 -29.29 7.24 -19.94
CA LYS A 7 -28.47 6.94 -18.75
C LYS A 7 -27.74 5.60 -18.89
N ALA A 8 -28.43 4.55 -19.32
CA ALA A 8 -27.82 3.24 -19.55
C ALA A 8 -26.71 3.29 -20.61
N TYR A 9 -26.93 4.04 -21.70
CA TYR A 9 -25.94 4.21 -22.76
C TYR A 9 -24.71 5.02 -22.31
N ILE A 10 -24.90 6.08 -21.51
CA ILE A 10 -23.82 6.87 -20.90
C ILE A 10 -22.97 5.99 -19.98
N LEU A 11 -23.61 5.22 -19.09
CA LEU A 11 -22.92 4.30 -18.18
C LEU A 11 -22.14 3.21 -18.95
N TYR A 12 -22.75 2.64 -20.00
CA TYR A 12 -22.09 1.66 -20.87
C TYR A 12 -20.85 2.25 -21.56
N ARG A 13 -20.93 3.47 -22.11
CA ARG A 13 -19.78 4.13 -22.75
C ARG A 13 -18.68 4.43 -21.74
N LYS A 14 -19.03 4.91 -20.55
CA LYS A 14 -18.06 5.15 -19.46
C LYS A 14 -17.36 3.85 -19.04
N GLN A 15 -18.09 2.74 -18.96
CA GLN A 15 -17.52 1.42 -18.66
C GLN A 15 -16.59 0.93 -19.78
N ARG A 16 -16.94 1.13 -21.05
CA ARG A 16 -16.10 0.77 -22.21
C ARG A 16 -14.84 1.63 -22.31
N GLU A 17 -14.95 2.91 -22.00
CA GLU A 17 -13.83 3.83 -21.88
C GLU A 17 -12.88 3.40 -20.77
N LYS A 18 -13.42 3.08 -19.58
CA LYS A 18 -12.64 2.51 -18.47
C LYS A 18 -11.90 1.23 -18.88
N LEU A 19 -12.55 0.31 -19.59
CA LEU A 19 -11.91 -0.91 -20.12
C LEU A 19 -10.78 -0.60 -21.12
N ARG A 20 -10.91 0.43 -21.97
CA ARG A 20 -9.83 0.85 -22.88
C ARG A 20 -8.68 1.51 -22.14
N ASN A 21 -8.97 2.39 -21.19
CA ASN A 21 -7.95 3.07 -20.39
C ASN A 21 -7.18 2.04 -19.55
N MET A 22 -7.86 1.07 -18.93
CA MET A 22 -7.22 -0.08 -18.28
C MET A 22 -6.34 -0.90 -19.22
N LYS A 23 -6.68 -0.99 -20.52
CA LYS A 23 -5.84 -1.66 -21.51
C LYS A 23 -4.54 -0.88 -21.79
N SER A 24 -4.55 0.45 -21.64
CA SER A 24 -3.33 1.28 -21.61
C SER A 24 -2.58 1.18 -20.27
N THR A 25 -3.31 0.88 -19.19
CA THR A 25 -2.79 0.53 -17.86
C THR A 25 -2.38 -0.94 -17.75
N ILE A 26 -2.31 -1.69 -18.87
CA ILE A 26 -1.51 -2.92 -18.89
C ILE A 26 -0.08 -2.44 -18.69
N LEU A 27 0.31 -2.35 -17.41
CA LEU A 27 1.66 -2.13 -16.96
C LEU A 27 2.51 -3.08 -17.76
N ASP A 28 3.37 -2.54 -18.61
CA ASP A 28 4.41 -3.34 -19.21
C ASP A 28 5.30 -3.79 -18.04
N TYR A 29 5.05 -5.00 -17.55
CA TYR A 29 5.76 -5.56 -16.41
C TYR A 29 7.28 -5.53 -16.64
N LYS A 30 7.71 -5.59 -17.90
CA LYS A 30 9.11 -5.42 -18.29
C LYS A 30 9.58 -4.02 -17.95
N GLU A 31 8.82 -2.99 -18.31
CA GLU A 31 9.15 -1.59 -18.03
C GLU A 31 9.20 -1.32 -16.53
N VAL A 32 8.22 -1.80 -15.76
CA VAL A 32 8.20 -1.61 -14.29
C VAL A 32 9.43 -2.23 -13.63
N VAL A 33 9.77 -3.46 -14.01
CA VAL A 33 10.94 -4.17 -13.48
C VAL A 33 12.24 -3.50 -13.95
N ASP A 34 12.35 -3.15 -15.23
CA ASP A 34 13.53 -2.48 -15.78
C ASP A 34 13.76 -1.11 -15.12
N ASN A 35 12.69 -0.35 -14.87
CA ASN A 35 12.76 0.96 -14.24
C ASN A 35 13.26 0.87 -12.79
N TYR A 36 12.85 -0.16 -12.05
CA TYR A 36 13.39 -0.41 -10.72
C TYR A 36 14.85 -0.86 -10.79
N VAL A 37 15.15 -1.90 -11.57
CA VAL A 37 16.48 -2.53 -11.65
C VAL A 37 17.55 -1.56 -12.15
N LYS A 38 17.19 -0.67 -13.08
CA LYS A 38 18.09 0.35 -13.63
C LYS A 38 18.04 1.67 -12.86
N ILE A 39 17.16 1.81 -11.87
CA ILE A 39 16.95 3.04 -11.08
C ILE A 39 16.61 4.23 -12.00
N ASN A 40 15.75 3.99 -12.99
CA ASN A 40 15.32 5.01 -13.95
C ASN A 40 14.09 5.80 -13.49
N ASP A 41 13.37 5.31 -12.47
CA ASP A 41 12.22 6.00 -11.87
C ASP A 41 12.61 6.59 -10.50
N TRP A 42 12.22 7.83 -10.24
CA TRP A 42 12.43 8.49 -8.96
C TRP A 42 11.67 7.80 -7.82
N ARG A 43 10.56 7.11 -8.13
CA ARG A 43 9.75 6.36 -7.16
C ARG A 43 10.53 5.27 -6.43
N VAL A 44 11.63 4.78 -7.03
CA VAL A 44 12.58 3.86 -6.38
C VAL A 44 13.18 4.47 -5.11
N LYS A 45 13.20 5.81 -5.01
CA LYS A 45 13.73 6.58 -3.88
C LYS A 45 12.66 7.35 -3.10
N GLU A 46 11.38 7.10 -3.35
CA GLU A 46 10.27 7.80 -2.67
C GLU A 46 10.27 7.55 -1.16
N ASN A 47 10.53 6.31 -0.75
CA ASN A 47 10.62 5.94 0.66
C ASN A 47 12.08 5.88 1.13
N SER A 48 12.48 6.82 1.99
CA SER A 48 13.84 6.92 2.52
C SER A 48 14.28 5.74 3.40
N THR A 49 13.35 4.89 3.84
CA THR A 49 13.64 3.71 4.67
C THR A 49 13.79 2.43 3.84
N VAL A 50 13.32 2.43 2.60
CA VAL A 50 13.39 1.29 1.69
C VAL A 50 14.63 1.44 0.80
N THR A 51 15.51 0.44 0.82
CA THR A 51 16.71 0.40 -0.02
C THR A 51 16.52 -0.48 -1.24
N TYR A 52 17.36 -0.25 -2.25
CA TYR A 52 17.41 -1.10 -3.44
C TYR A 52 17.71 -2.55 -3.05
N SER A 53 16.66 -3.37 -3.08
CA SER A 53 16.65 -4.75 -2.63
C SER A 53 15.56 -5.55 -3.34
N VAL A 54 15.54 -6.86 -3.15
CA VAL A 54 14.44 -7.72 -3.63
C VAL A 54 13.11 -7.34 -2.97
N GLY A 55 13.13 -7.02 -1.66
CA GLY A 55 11.94 -6.53 -0.95
C GLY A 55 11.43 -5.22 -1.54
N GLY A 56 12.35 -4.28 -1.80
CA GLY A 56 12.02 -3.01 -2.48
C GLY A 56 11.48 -3.22 -3.91
N LEU A 57 11.95 -4.22 -4.66
CA LEU A 57 11.43 -4.54 -5.99
C LEU A 57 9.98 -5.03 -5.90
N ILE A 58 9.70 -5.94 -4.95
CA ILE A 58 8.35 -6.46 -4.72
C ILE A 58 7.40 -5.31 -4.35
N LEU A 59 7.83 -4.44 -3.43
CA LEU A 59 7.06 -3.27 -3.01
C LEU A 59 6.88 -2.27 -4.16
N SER A 60 7.90 -1.99 -4.96
CA SER A 60 7.82 -1.08 -6.11
C SER A 60 6.83 -1.60 -7.16
N ASN A 61 6.89 -2.89 -7.49
CA ASN A 61 6.00 -3.50 -8.47
C ASN A 61 4.54 -3.49 -7.99
N SER A 62 4.32 -3.90 -6.74
CA SER A 62 2.99 -3.87 -6.13
C SER A 62 2.47 -2.45 -6.00
N GLY A 63 3.34 -1.51 -5.60
CA GLY A 63 3.00 -0.10 -5.42
C GLY A 63 2.56 0.59 -6.69
N ALA A 64 3.20 0.28 -7.83
CA ALA A 64 2.77 0.79 -9.13
C ALA A 64 1.34 0.37 -9.49
N ILE A 65 0.96 -0.89 -9.17
CA ILE A 65 -0.40 -1.40 -9.40
C ILE A 65 -1.39 -0.71 -8.46
N THR A 66 -1.07 -0.68 -7.16
CA THR A 66 -1.94 -0.09 -6.13
C THR A 66 -2.18 1.40 -6.34
N ALA A 67 -1.15 2.16 -6.72
CA ALA A 67 -1.28 3.58 -7.00
C ALA A 67 -2.20 3.85 -8.19
N ASN A 68 -2.11 3.02 -9.23
CA ASN A 68 -3.03 3.12 -10.37
C ASN A 68 -4.47 2.80 -9.95
N TYR A 69 -4.68 1.77 -9.12
CA TYR A 69 -6.00 1.44 -8.58
C TYR A 69 -6.61 2.62 -7.81
N TRP A 70 -5.87 3.25 -6.91
CA TRP A 70 -6.32 4.45 -6.20
C TRP A 70 -6.75 5.55 -7.17
N LEU A 71 -5.90 5.89 -8.13
CA LEU A 71 -6.08 7.04 -9.03
C LEU A 71 -7.03 6.76 -10.21
N SER A 72 -7.46 5.51 -10.45
CA SER A 72 -8.40 5.17 -11.52
C SER A 72 -9.76 4.67 -11.00
N GLU A 73 -9.78 4.05 -9.81
CA GLU A 73 -10.96 3.39 -9.27
C GLU A 73 -11.57 4.10 -8.08
N ILE A 74 -10.77 4.76 -7.24
CA ILE A 74 -11.21 5.28 -5.95
C ILE A 74 -11.30 6.80 -5.94
N TYR A 75 -10.24 7.50 -6.35
CA TYR A 75 -10.23 8.96 -6.38
C TYR A 75 -11.00 9.49 -7.58
N ASP A 76 -11.64 10.64 -7.38
CA ASP A 76 -12.24 11.41 -8.47
C ASP A 76 -11.16 11.87 -9.47
N GLU A 77 -11.59 12.07 -10.71
CA GLU A 77 -10.71 12.43 -11.81
C GLU A 77 -9.95 13.74 -11.55
N GLU A 78 -10.58 14.70 -10.88
CA GLU A 78 -9.96 15.97 -10.48
C GLU A 78 -8.77 15.74 -9.54
N ILE A 79 -8.95 14.93 -8.49
CA ILE A 79 -7.89 14.61 -7.51
C ILE A 79 -6.76 13.83 -8.20
N ALA A 80 -7.13 12.85 -9.03
CA ALA A 80 -6.16 12.04 -9.74
C ALA A 80 -5.33 12.88 -10.73
N ASN A 81 -5.96 13.83 -11.41
CA ASN A 81 -5.27 14.73 -12.33
C ASN A 81 -4.40 15.75 -11.58
N ALA A 82 -4.85 16.29 -10.46
CA ALA A 82 -4.03 17.16 -9.61
C ALA A 82 -2.76 16.45 -9.10
N HIS A 83 -2.87 15.17 -8.71
CA HIS A 83 -1.71 14.36 -8.34
C HIS A 83 -0.77 14.11 -9.52
N ARG A 84 -1.31 13.67 -10.68
CA ARG A 84 -0.51 13.40 -11.88
C ARG A 84 0.14 14.66 -12.48
N GLY A 85 -0.53 15.80 -12.36
CA GLY A 85 -0.07 17.12 -12.77
C GLY A 85 0.90 17.78 -11.78
N ALA A 86 1.15 17.14 -10.63
CA ALA A 86 1.97 17.66 -9.54
C ALA A 86 1.46 18.97 -8.91
N ASP A 87 0.17 19.27 -9.06
CA ASP A 87 -0.50 20.34 -8.30
C ASP A 87 -0.59 20.00 -6.81
N MET A 88 -0.65 18.69 -6.51
CA MET A 88 -0.50 18.14 -5.17
C MET A 88 0.22 16.80 -5.21
N HIS A 89 0.70 16.34 -4.06
CA HIS A 89 1.26 15.00 -3.90
C HIS A 89 0.46 14.23 -2.85
N ILE A 90 0.05 13.01 -3.19
CA ILE A 90 -0.67 12.10 -2.30
C ILE A 90 0.35 11.05 -1.90
N HIS A 91 0.65 11.02 -0.60
CA HIS A 91 1.63 10.11 -0.04
C HIS A 91 1.10 8.66 0.00
N ASP A 92 2.03 7.70 -0.09
CA ASP A 92 1.81 6.28 0.21
C ASP A 92 0.71 5.59 -0.62
N LEU A 93 0.49 6.05 -1.85
CA LEU A 93 -0.40 5.40 -2.83
C LEU A 93 0.02 3.96 -3.18
N SER A 94 1.23 3.55 -2.80
CA SER A 94 1.74 2.20 -3.02
C SER A 94 1.10 1.12 -2.14
N MET A 95 0.33 1.51 -1.11
CA MET A 95 -0.26 0.58 -0.14
C MET A 95 -1.77 0.81 0.04
N LEU A 96 -2.51 -0.23 0.44
CA LEU A 96 -3.95 -0.17 0.79
C LEU A 96 -4.16 -0.29 2.30
N THR A 97 -3.47 0.55 3.07
CA THR A 97 -3.51 0.49 4.53
C THR A 97 -3.29 1.87 5.15
N GLY A 98 -3.37 1.96 6.48
CA GLY A 98 -3.04 3.16 7.22
C GLY A 98 -1.55 3.53 7.10
N TYR A 99 -1.23 4.79 7.39
CA TYR A 99 0.14 5.30 7.30
C TYR A 99 0.99 4.82 8.48
N CYS A 100 0.99 5.55 9.59
CA CYS A 100 1.78 5.23 10.79
C CYS A 100 0.86 4.84 11.95
N ALA A 101 1.39 4.04 12.87
CA ALA A 101 0.70 3.69 14.11
C ALA A 101 1.64 3.60 15.31
N GLY A 102 1.10 3.97 16.46
CA GLY A 102 1.70 3.79 17.78
C GLY A 102 1.01 2.64 18.52
N TRP A 103 1.78 1.77 19.15
CA TRP A 103 1.31 0.55 19.78
C TRP A 103 1.58 0.56 21.28
N SER A 104 0.61 0.13 22.07
CA SER A 104 0.74 0.06 23.52
C SER A 104 1.74 -1.03 23.93
N LEU A 105 2.92 -0.63 24.41
CA LEU A 105 3.88 -1.60 24.94
C LEU A 105 3.30 -2.32 26.16
N LYS A 106 2.54 -1.60 26.97
CA LYS A 106 1.82 -2.16 28.12
C LYS A 106 0.91 -3.31 27.70
N GLN A 107 0.18 -3.18 26.59
CA GLN A 107 -0.68 -4.24 26.11
C GLN A 107 0.13 -5.48 25.72
N LEU A 108 1.22 -5.32 24.96
CA LEU A 108 2.10 -6.42 24.59
C LEU A 108 2.68 -7.15 25.82
N ILE A 109 3.00 -6.40 26.88
CA ILE A 109 3.48 -6.96 28.16
C ILE A 109 2.39 -7.75 28.86
N GLN A 110 1.15 -7.23 28.90
CA GLN A 110 0.05 -7.81 29.68
C GLN A 110 -0.63 -8.99 28.98
N GLU A 111 -0.70 -8.96 27.64
CA GLU A 111 -1.46 -9.91 26.84
C GLU A 111 -0.56 -10.91 26.10
N GLY A 112 0.74 -10.59 25.93
CA GLY A 112 1.63 -11.35 25.08
C GLY A 112 1.44 -11.03 23.60
N LEU A 113 1.99 -11.87 22.73
CA LEU A 113 1.94 -11.68 21.27
C LEU A 113 0.94 -12.68 20.67
N GLY A 114 -0.20 -12.20 20.16
CA GLY A 114 -1.21 -13.10 19.61
C GLY A 114 -2.52 -12.41 19.22
N GLY A 115 -3.63 -13.16 19.29
CA GLY A 115 -4.98 -12.66 18.98
C GLY A 115 -5.44 -12.89 17.54
N VAL A 116 -4.61 -13.48 16.68
CA VAL A 116 -4.97 -13.80 15.29
C VAL A 116 -5.28 -15.29 15.16
N SER A 117 -6.51 -15.61 14.75
CA SER A 117 -6.95 -16.99 14.53
C SER A 117 -6.08 -17.70 13.49
N GLY A 118 -5.67 -18.94 13.78
CA GLY A 118 -4.82 -19.74 12.89
C GLY A 118 -3.34 -19.34 12.86
N LYS A 119 -2.90 -18.42 13.73
CA LYS A 119 -1.48 -18.08 13.92
C LYS A 119 -0.99 -18.53 15.30
N ILE A 120 0.30 -18.78 15.41
CA ILE A 120 0.95 -19.11 16.69
C ILE A 120 0.84 -17.89 17.60
N THR A 121 0.50 -18.13 18.87
CA THR A 121 0.42 -17.10 19.90
C THR A 121 1.42 -17.39 21.00
N SER A 122 1.83 -16.36 21.73
CA SER A 122 2.75 -16.43 22.86
C SER A 122 2.12 -15.73 24.06
N SER A 123 2.16 -16.40 25.22
CA SER A 123 1.75 -15.82 26.49
C SER A 123 2.62 -14.60 26.86
N PRO A 124 2.19 -13.76 27.82
CA PRO A 124 3.00 -12.68 28.37
C PRO A 124 4.45 -13.10 28.69
N ALA A 125 5.41 -12.23 28.39
CA ALA A 125 6.82 -12.49 28.62
C ALA A 125 7.19 -12.36 30.11
N SER A 126 7.87 -13.37 30.67
CA SER A 126 8.36 -13.35 32.06
C SER A 126 9.76 -12.76 32.22
N HIS A 127 10.49 -12.56 31.12
CA HIS A 127 11.85 -12.03 31.10
C HIS A 127 12.01 -10.97 30.01
N LEU A 128 12.87 -9.98 30.26
CA LEU A 128 13.12 -8.87 29.33
C LEU A 128 13.56 -9.35 27.93
N ALA A 129 14.44 -10.36 27.87
CA ALA A 129 14.89 -10.91 26.58
C ALA A 129 13.71 -11.48 25.75
N THR A 130 12.76 -12.15 26.40
CA THR A 130 11.54 -12.65 25.74
C THR A 130 10.64 -11.49 25.29
N LEU A 131 10.51 -10.44 26.10
CA LEU A 131 9.76 -9.24 25.70
C LEU A 131 10.40 -8.56 24.49
N CYS A 132 11.72 -8.43 24.44
CA CYS A 132 12.42 -7.89 23.27
C CYS A 132 12.13 -8.72 22.01
N ASN A 133 12.12 -10.05 22.12
CA ASN A 133 11.74 -10.91 20.99
C ASN A 133 10.28 -10.69 20.56
N HIS A 134 9.36 -10.52 21.51
CA HIS A 134 7.97 -10.18 21.19
C HIS A 134 7.87 -8.82 20.49
N MET A 135 8.59 -7.81 20.95
CA MET A 135 8.62 -6.48 20.33
C MET A 135 9.15 -6.53 18.90
N VAL A 136 10.26 -7.23 18.66
CA VAL A 136 10.84 -7.37 17.31
C VAL A 136 9.88 -8.12 16.38
N ASN A 137 9.30 -9.24 16.85
CA ASN A 137 8.33 -9.99 16.06
C ASN A 137 7.08 -9.17 15.75
N PHE A 138 6.56 -8.45 16.74
CA PHE A 138 5.41 -7.57 16.56
C PHE A 138 5.67 -6.51 15.50
N LEU A 139 6.77 -5.75 15.64
CA LEU A 139 7.13 -4.71 14.67
C LEU A 139 7.38 -5.29 13.27
N GLY A 140 8.00 -6.48 13.18
CA GLY A 140 8.19 -7.18 11.90
C GLY A 140 6.88 -7.57 11.23
N ILE A 141 5.86 -7.99 11.99
CA ILE A 141 4.51 -8.25 11.48
C ILE A 141 3.88 -6.93 11.03
N MET A 142 3.85 -5.91 11.89
CA MET A 142 3.16 -4.66 11.60
C MET A 142 3.75 -3.87 10.43
N GLN A 143 5.05 -4.01 10.14
CA GLN A 143 5.68 -3.43 8.95
C GLN A 143 5.08 -3.96 7.62
N ASN A 144 4.45 -5.12 7.62
CA ASN A 144 3.77 -5.66 6.44
C ASN A 144 2.31 -5.19 6.34
N GLU A 145 1.75 -4.66 7.43
CA GLU A 145 0.34 -4.27 7.52
C GLU A 145 0.14 -2.76 7.48
N TRP A 146 1.20 -1.95 7.51
CA TRP A 146 1.16 -0.48 7.54
C TRP A 146 2.20 0.13 6.60
N ALA A 147 1.90 1.30 6.03
CA ALA A 147 2.79 1.93 5.03
C ALA A 147 4.00 2.65 5.64
N GLY A 148 3.82 3.20 6.84
CA GLY A 148 4.76 4.08 7.51
C GLY A 148 5.32 3.52 8.81
N ALA A 149 5.88 4.42 9.62
CA ALA A 149 6.58 4.11 10.86
C ALA A 149 5.67 3.45 11.91
N GLN A 150 6.24 2.44 12.57
CA GLN A 150 5.63 1.71 13.68
C GLN A 150 6.45 1.92 14.93
N ALA A 151 5.81 2.36 16.01
CA ALA A 151 6.49 2.65 17.27
C ALA A 151 5.71 2.13 18.47
N PHE A 152 6.41 1.83 19.56
CA PHE A 152 5.79 1.56 20.85
C PHE A 152 5.67 2.85 21.67
N SER A 153 4.54 3.00 22.36
CA SER A 153 4.28 4.05 23.36
C SER A 153 4.06 3.48 24.75
#